data_AF-A0A931J3Y2-F1
#
_entry.id   AF-A0A931J3Y2-F1
#
_cell.length_a   1.000
_cell.length_b   1.000
_cell.length_c   1.000
_cell.angle_alpha   90.00
_cell.angle_beta   90.00
_cell.angle_gamma   90.00
#
_symmetry.space_group_name_H-M   'P 1'
#
loop_
_entity.id
_entity.type
_entity.pdbx_description
1 polymer ?
#
loop_
_entity_poly.entity_id
_entity_poly.type
_entity_poly.pdbx_seq_one_letter_code
_entity_poly.pdbx_strand_id
1 'polypeptide(L)'
;MTNRTGRNRQHGFTLVEALVALCIVGFGMLALVAVQFNLNSGTDLTRQRAEAMRLAQEKIEYFRSYTGITTGTVNWDALASSATEEIIDKYTIGGVDVPTNATYRRSWSLSGNNNDAVRMLQVKVTWEDRNYKLNSADADKGRQSVVLHTSIARVDPLETAYLGYPLPQNTNLKRPKNRNLNIPLEAIPLNTQESAYVLSGSLQIVFSNTSGLVIKKCSNLNATGSNYATATCTDFLGYVLAGYISGTPTVVSGVNLNGLTGITGSACKFGDAEDINTKTPIAGYKYYVCVIQVAALGNPYAGTVKLGGIPTSTGNTYKVCRFQYASSDFVDSNERNVQPYAGVAKSLDNQNYYIENSPSGSCPTITSAGAPSGFTGASVATQLHQDCRASQSPTTTATGTCPATAYNAATSLP
;
A
#
# COMPACT_ATOMS: atom_id res chain seq x y z
N MET A 1 -117.55 22.17 5.61
CA MET A 1 -116.84 23.01 6.60
C MET A 1 -116.72 22.24 7.90
N THR A 2 -115.50 21.88 8.30
CA THR A 2 -114.93 21.84 9.68
C THR A 2 -113.86 20.76 9.79
N ASN A 3 -112.66 21.20 10.16
CA ASN A 3 -111.48 20.40 10.46
C ASN A 3 -111.76 19.35 11.55
N ARG A 4 -111.31 18.12 11.31
CA ARG A 4 -110.92 17.20 12.39
C ARG A 4 -109.54 16.63 12.07
N THR A 5 -108.53 17.21 12.69
CA THR A 5 -107.17 16.69 12.75
C THR A 5 -107.18 15.37 13.54
N GLY A 6 -106.97 14.26 12.83
CA GLY A 6 -106.72 12.95 13.43
C GLY A 6 -105.35 12.93 14.10
N ARG A 7 -105.34 12.81 15.43
CA ARG A 7 -104.13 12.71 16.25
C ARG A 7 -103.48 11.33 16.01
N ASN A 8 -102.49 11.27 15.12
CA ASN A 8 -101.64 10.10 14.98
C ASN A 8 -100.87 9.86 16.29
N ARG A 9 -101.07 8.69 16.89
CA ARG A 9 -100.32 8.20 18.05
C ARG A 9 -98.88 7.95 17.61
N GLN A 10 -97.99 8.89 17.88
CA GLN A 10 -96.55 8.68 17.88
C GLN A 10 -96.24 7.62 18.96
N HIS A 11 -95.96 6.39 18.53
CA HIS A 11 -95.53 5.32 19.42
C HIS A 11 -94.06 5.56 19.79
N GLY A 12 -93.77 5.61 21.09
CA GLY A 12 -92.46 5.90 21.66
C GLY A 12 -91.46 4.77 21.49
N PHE A 13 -90.85 4.67 20.30
CA PHE A 13 -89.69 3.80 20.04
C PHE A 13 -88.35 4.56 20.06
N THR A 14 -88.39 5.90 20.15
CA THR A 14 -87.24 6.79 20.00
C THR A 14 -86.23 6.72 21.15
N LEU A 15 -86.68 6.44 22.38
CA LEU A 15 -85.80 6.40 23.56
C LEU A 15 -84.98 5.11 23.60
N VAL A 16 -85.59 3.97 23.25
CA VAL A 16 -84.90 2.68 23.18
C VAL A 16 -83.87 2.69 22.04
N GLU A 17 -84.23 3.25 20.88
CA GLU A 17 -83.31 3.41 19.76
C GLU A 17 -82.13 4.35 20.08
N ALA A 18 -82.39 5.48 20.75
CA ALA A 18 -81.32 6.38 21.20
C ALA A 18 -80.39 5.70 22.23
N LEU A 19 -80.91 4.85 23.12
CA LEU A 19 -80.11 4.10 24.08
C LEU A 19 -79.23 3.04 23.40
N VAL A 20 -79.80 2.30 22.44
CA VAL A 20 -79.04 1.32 21.66
C VAL A 20 -77.97 2.00 20.81
N ALA A 21 -78.30 3.12 20.16
CA ALA A 21 -77.33 3.91 19.40
C ALA A 21 -76.21 4.45 20.30
N LEU A 22 -76.53 4.97 21.49
CA LEU A 22 -75.55 5.42 22.48
C LEU A 22 -74.65 4.26 22.95
N CYS A 23 -75.20 3.07 23.18
CA CYS A 23 -74.40 1.88 23.52
C CYS A 23 -73.44 1.50 22.40
N ILE A 24 -73.92 1.44 21.15
CA ILE A 24 -73.09 1.07 19.98
C ILE A 24 -71.96 2.09 19.79
N VAL A 25 -72.27 3.39 19.86
CA VAL A 25 -71.26 4.46 19.77
C VAL A 25 -70.28 4.39 20.93
N GLY A 26 -70.75 4.11 22.15
CA GLY A 26 -69.90 3.92 23.33
C GLY A 26 -68.89 2.78 23.15
N PHE A 27 -69.33 1.61 22.68
CA PHE A 27 -68.43 0.50 22.37
C PHE A 27 -67.49 0.82 21.21
N GLY A 28 -67.97 1.51 20.16
CA GLY A 28 -67.15 1.96 19.04
C GLY A 28 -66.03 2.92 19.47
N MET A 29 -66.32 3.87 20.34
CA MET A 29 -65.32 4.79 20.88
C MET A 29 -64.29 4.09 21.78
N LEU A 30 -64.72 3.15 22.63
CA LEU A 30 -63.79 2.35 23.46
C LEU A 30 -62.83 1.52 22.60
N ALA A 31 -63.33 0.91 21.52
CA ALA A 31 -62.50 0.17 20.58
C ALA A 31 -61.47 1.08 19.88
N LEU A 32 -61.86 2.28 19.45
CA LEU A 32 -60.94 3.25 18.84
C LEU A 32 -59.85 3.73 19.80
N VAL A 33 -60.22 4.01 21.06
CA VAL A 33 -59.24 4.41 22.10
C VAL A 33 -58.23 3.30 22.35
N ALA A 34 -58.67 2.04 22.40
CA ALA A 34 -57.77 0.90 22.55
C ALA A 34 -56.79 0.78 21.37
N VAL A 35 -57.26 0.99 20.13
CA VAL A 35 -56.38 0.98 18.94
C VAL A 35 -55.38 2.14 18.99
N GLN A 36 -55.81 3.36 19.32
CA GLN A 36 -54.93 4.53 19.42
C GLN A 36 -53.83 4.33 20.47
N PHE A 37 -54.15 3.71 21.60
CA PHE A 37 -53.16 3.42 22.65
C PHE A 37 -52.09 2.41 22.18
N ASN A 38 -52.50 1.38 21.45
CA ASN A 38 -51.58 0.40 20.87
C ASN A 38 -50.66 1.03 19.82
N LEU A 39 -51.20 1.90 18.96
CA LEU A 39 -50.41 2.61 17.94
C LEU A 39 -49.34 3.51 18.57
N ASN A 40 -49.71 4.30 19.58
CA ASN A 40 -48.75 5.18 20.27
C ASN A 40 -47.61 4.39 20.93
N SER A 41 -47.93 3.26 21.57
CA SER A 41 -46.92 2.38 22.19
C SER A 41 -45.96 1.78 21.14
N GLY A 42 -46.49 1.40 19.97
CA GLY A 42 -45.68 0.91 18.86
C GLY A 42 -44.76 1.99 18.26
N THR A 43 -45.23 3.23 18.15
CA THR A 43 -44.43 4.38 17.70
C THR A 43 -43.27 4.66 18.64
N ASP A 44 -43.51 4.67 19.95
CA ASP A 44 -42.47 4.91 20.96
C ASP A 44 -41.39 3.81 20.93
N LEU A 45 -41.79 2.54 20.85
CA LEU A 45 -40.85 1.42 20.74
C LEU A 45 -40.01 1.50 19.45
N THR A 46 -40.63 1.87 18.33
CA THR A 46 -39.93 2.04 17.05
C THR A 46 -38.89 3.17 17.15
N ARG A 47 -39.26 4.29 17.79
CA ARG A 47 -38.34 5.40 18.04
C ARG A 47 -37.16 4.98 18.93
N GLN A 48 -37.42 4.20 19.97
CA GLN A 48 -36.36 3.67 20.84
C GLN A 48 -35.39 2.75 20.09
N ARG A 49 -35.91 1.86 19.24
CA ARG A 49 -35.09 0.97 18.41
C ARG A 49 -34.24 1.73 17.40
N ALA A 50 -34.82 2.73 16.74
CA ALA A 50 -34.09 3.57 15.79
C ALA A 50 -32.93 4.32 16.47
N GLU A 51 -33.17 4.85 17.66
CA GLU A 51 -32.14 5.54 18.43
C GLU A 51 -31.05 4.58 18.94
N ALA A 52 -31.42 3.41 19.45
CA ALA A 52 -30.47 2.38 19.84
C ALA A 52 -29.59 1.92 18.67
N MET A 53 -30.18 1.79 17.46
CA MET A 53 -29.44 1.49 16.24
C MET A 53 -28.44 2.60 15.89
N ARG A 54 -28.87 3.87 15.98
CA ARG A 54 -28.01 5.03 15.74
C ARG A 54 -26.82 5.04 16.70
N LEU A 55 -27.06 4.80 17.99
CA LEU A 55 -26.01 4.73 19.02
C LEU A 55 -25.03 3.58 18.80
N ALA A 56 -25.51 2.43 18.31
CA ALA A 56 -24.66 1.30 17.98
C ALA A 56 -23.79 1.61 16.76
N GLN A 57 -24.37 2.20 15.71
CA GLN A 57 -23.65 2.63 14.50
C GLN A 57 -22.61 3.71 14.82
N GLU A 58 -22.97 4.72 15.60
CA GLU A 58 -22.04 5.77 16.04
C GLU A 58 -20.79 5.17 16.71
N LYS A 59 -20.97 4.14 17.54
CA LYS A 59 -19.82 3.46 18.17
C LYS A 59 -19.01 2.64 17.18
N ILE A 60 -19.66 1.96 16.23
CA ILE A 60 -18.96 1.26 15.14
C ILE A 60 -18.10 2.24 14.32
N GLU A 61 -18.65 3.41 13.99
CA GLU A 61 -17.91 4.42 13.23
C GLU A 61 -16.75 5.01 14.03
N TYR A 62 -16.92 5.21 15.34
CA TYR A 62 -15.79 5.57 16.23
C TYR A 62 -14.65 4.54 16.16
N PHE A 63 -14.97 3.24 16.11
CA PHE A 63 -13.97 2.19 15.97
C PHE A 63 -13.35 2.11 14.56
N ARG A 64 -14.09 2.54 13.51
CA ARG A 64 -13.58 2.63 12.13
C ARG A 64 -12.78 3.89 11.87
N SER A 65 -12.94 4.94 12.67
CA SER A 65 -12.24 6.21 12.52
C SER A 65 -10.83 6.21 13.08
N TYR A 66 -10.18 5.04 13.20
CA TYR A 66 -8.80 5.01 13.66
C TYR A 66 -7.90 5.75 12.68
N THR A 67 -6.92 6.49 13.20
CA THR A 67 -6.06 7.41 12.43
C THR A 67 -4.62 6.91 12.28
N GLY A 68 -4.33 5.70 12.78
CA GLY A 68 -3.05 5.02 12.63
C GLY A 68 -3.05 3.66 13.33
N ILE A 69 -2.01 2.86 13.09
CA ILE A 69 -1.89 1.52 13.71
C ILE A 69 -1.35 1.65 15.14
N THR A 70 -0.23 2.34 15.32
CA THR A 70 0.49 2.44 16.60
C THR A 70 0.33 3.81 17.28
N THR A 71 0.10 4.88 16.51
CA THR A 71 0.01 6.27 17.00
C THR A 71 -1.26 6.94 16.48
N GLY A 72 -1.91 7.79 17.30
CA GLY A 72 -3.14 8.51 16.93
C GLY A 72 -4.13 8.61 18.09
N THR A 73 -5.14 9.49 17.98
CA THR A 73 -6.22 9.66 18.98
C THR A 73 -7.06 8.39 19.11
N VAL A 74 -7.26 7.68 18.00
CA VAL A 74 -7.83 6.33 17.95
C VAL A 74 -6.85 5.51 17.12
N ASN A 75 -6.19 4.52 17.74
CA ASN A 75 -5.22 3.66 17.07
C ASN A 75 -5.63 2.18 17.20
N TRP A 76 -5.12 1.34 16.29
CA TRP A 76 -5.45 -0.09 16.26
C TRP A 76 -5.06 -0.81 17.56
N ASP A 77 -3.87 -0.51 18.09
CA ASP A 77 -3.34 -1.21 19.26
C ASP A 77 -4.06 -0.88 20.57
N ALA A 78 -4.73 0.28 20.65
CA ALA A 78 -5.54 0.70 21.78
C ALA A 78 -7.02 0.31 21.64
N LEU A 79 -7.43 -0.36 20.55
CA LEU A 79 -8.79 -0.87 20.45
C LEU A 79 -9.02 -1.95 21.52
N ALA A 80 -9.95 -1.68 22.44
CA ALA A 80 -10.25 -2.55 23.56
C ALA A 80 -11.77 -2.73 23.76
N SER A 81 -12.14 -3.93 24.21
CA SER A 81 -13.47 -4.22 24.73
C SER A 81 -13.74 -3.36 25.97
N SER A 82 -15.00 -2.96 26.16
CA SER A 82 -15.42 -2.33 27.43
C SER A 82 -16.28 -3.30 28.21
N ALA A 83 -15.81 -3.65 29.42
CA ALA A 83 -16.60 -4.41 30.39
C ALA A 83 -17.64 -3.54 31.10
N THR A 84 -17.44 -2.22 31.12
CA THR A 84 -18.37 -1.24 31.70
C THR A 84 -19.36 -0.75 30.67
N GLU A 85 -20.65 -0.74 31.02
CA GLU A 85 -21.69 -0.15 30.18
C GLU A 85 -21.64 1.37 30.21
N GLU A 86 -21.66 1.98 29.04
CA GLU A 86 -21.83 3.42 28.87
C GLU A 86 -23.31 3.74 28.97
N ILE A 87 -23.69 4.58 29.95
CA ILE A 87 -25.07 5.01 30.18
C ILE A 87 -25.33 6.30 29.40
N ILE A 88 -26.39 6.29 28.59
CA ILE A 88 -26.78 7.41 27.72
C ILE A 88 -28.24 7.75 28.02
N ASP A 89 -28.45 8.83 28.76
CA ASP A 89 -29.77 9.38 29.13
C ASP A 89 -30.01 10.81 28.61
N LYS A 90 -28.98 11.42 28.02
CA LYS A 90 -29.02 12.77 27.44
C LYS A 90 -27.95 13.00 26.37
N TYR A 91 -28.19 13.99 25.51
CA TYR A 91 -27.20 14.56 24.59
C TYR A 91 -26.89 16.00 24.96
N THR A 92 -25.63 16.39 24.94
CA THR A 92 -25.23 17.78 25.14
C THR A 92 -25.06 18.46 23.78
N ILE A 93 -25.93 19.41 23.45
CA ILE A 93 -25.88 20.19 22.21
C ILE A 93 -25.68 21.66 22.58
N GLY A 94 -24.56 22.26 22.18
CA GLY A 94 -24.26 23.66 22.50
C GLY A 94 -24.22 23.97 24.01
N GLY A 95 -23.84 22.99 24.85
CA GLY A 95 -23.80 23.13 26.31
C GLY A 95 -25.14 22.91 27.02
N VAL A 96 -26.21 22.57 26.30
CA VAL A 96 -27.52 22.24 26.87
C VAL A 96 -27.75 20.73 26.82
N ASP A 97 -28.15 20.15 27.95
CA ASP A 97 -28.50 18.74 28.05
C ASP A 97 -29.95 18.50 27.58
N VAL A 98 -30.08 17.73 26.51
CA VAL A 98 -31.36 17.29 25.95
C VAL A 98 -31.58 15.82 26.33
N PRO A 99 -32.60 15.48 27.12
CA PRO A 99 -32.83 14.11 27.54
C PRO A 99 -33.21 13.22 26.36
N THR A 100 -32.79 11.96 26.41
CA THR A 100 -33.22 10.93 25.45
C THR A 100 -34.63 10.43 25.77
N ASN A 101 -35.24 9.73 24.82
CA ASN A 101 -36.57 9.13 24.99
C ASN A 101 -36.58 7.92 25.95
N ALA A 102 -35.42 7.31 26.20
CA ALA A 102 -35.18 6.22 27.15
C ALA A 102 -33.70 6.23 27.60
N THR A 103 -33.39 5.62 28.74
CA THR A 103 -32.00 5.41 29.16
C THR A 103 -31.40 4.22 28.42
N TYR A 104 -30.37 4.47 27.62
CA TYR A 104 -29.65 3.44 26.88
C TYR A 104 -28.37 3.03 27.61
N ARG A 105 -27.99 1.77 27.45
CA ARG A 105 -26.75 1.17 27.96
C ARG A 105 -26.01 0.53 26.81
N ARG A 106 -24.85 1.09 26.47
CA ARG A 106 -24.02 0.66 25.34
C ARG A 106 -22.80 -0.10 25.85
N SER A 107 -22.56 -1.29 25.32
CA SER A 107 -21.37 -2.11 25.56
C SER A 107 -20.81 -2.64 24.24
N TRP A 108 -19.53 -2.97 24.23
CA TRP A 108 -18.88 -3.53 23.05
C TRP A 108 -17.80 -4.52 23.42
N SER A 109 -17.64 -5.53 22.56
CA SER A 109 -16.60 -6.53 22.67
C SER A 109 -15.87 -6.69 21.35
N LEU A 110 -14.55 -6.78 21.42
CA LEU A 110 -13.65 -7.13 20.34
C LEU A 110 -13.17 -8.55 20.56
N SER A 111 -13.17 -9.34 19.48
CA SER A 111 -12.57 -10.67 19.44
C SER A 111 -11.27 -10.64 18.63
N GLY A 112 -10.28 -11.40 19.09
CA GLY A 112 -8.96 -11.49 18.48
C GLY A 112 -7.86 -10.66 19.17
N ASN A 113 -6.63 -10.84 18.70
CA ASN A 113 -5.39 -10.27 19.24
C ASN A 113 -4.87 -9.11 18.38
N ASN A 114 -3.96 -8.27 18.91
CA ASN A 114 -3.54 -7.04 18.21
C ASN A 114 -2.81 -7.34 16.89
N ASN A 115 -2.32 -8.57 16.73
CA ASN A 115 -1.63 -9.06 15.54
C ASN A 115 -2.58 -9.58 14.44
N ASP A 116 -3.87 -9.74 14.73
CA ASP A 116 -4.82 -10.27 13.76
C ASP A 116 -5.08 -9.25 12.65
N ALA A 117 -5.14 -9.71 11.40
CA ALA A 117 -5.42 -8.85 10.25
C ALA A 117 -6.86 -8.29 10.28
N VAL A 118 -7.77 -8.98 10.97
CA VAL A 118 -9.17 -8.60 11.14
C VAL A 118 -9.61 -8.96 12.55
N ARG A 119 -10.35 -8.05 13.19
CA ARG A 119 -11.02 -8.27 14.48
C ARG A 119 -12.52 -8.10 14.34
N MET A 120 -13.30 -8.94 15.01
CA MET A 120 -14.76 -8.77 15.02
C MET A 120 -15.16 -7.90 16.21
N LEU A 121 -15.88 -6.82 15.92
CA LEU A 121 -16.50 -5.94 16.89
C LEU A 121 -17.99 -6.28 17.00
N GLN A 122 -18.44 -6.51 18.22
CA GLN A 122 -19.86 -6.60 18.56
C GLN A 122 -20.22 -5.40 19.44
N VAL A 123 -21.23 -4.62 19.04
CA VAL A 123 -21.80 -3.52 19.82
C VAL A 123 -23.21 -3.88 20.24
N LYS A 124 -23.50 -3.83 21.54
CA LYS A 124 -24.82 -4.10 22.12
C LYS A 124 -25.33 -2.83 22.78
N VAL A 125 -26.55 -2.44 22.44
CA VAL A 125 -27.28 -1.36 23.11
C VAL A 125 -28.52 -1.94 23.73
N THR A 126 -28.71 -1.72 25.04
CA THR A 126 -29.91 -2.15 25.77
C THR A 126 -30.65 -0.95 26.35
N TRP A 127 -31.96 -1.07 26.49
CA TRP A 127 -32.79 -0.07 27.15
C TRP A 127 -34.03 -0.73 27.77
N GLU A 128 -34.66 -0.02 28.69
CA GLU A 128 -35.90 -0.45 29.32
C GLU A 128 -37.09 0.13 28.55
N ASP A 129 -38.07 -0.72 28.22
CA ASP A 129 -39.33 -0.27 27.63
C ASP A 129 -40.16 0.44 28.72
N ARG A 130 -40.70 1.61 28.39
CA ARG A 130 -41.52 2.44 29.29
C ARG A 130 -42.80 1.71 29.74
N ASN A 131 -43.32 0.79 28.93
CA ASN A 131 -44.51 0.01 29.24
C ASN A 131 -44.23 -1.26 30.05
N TYR A 132 -42.96 -1.64 30.19
CA TYR A 132 -42.56 -2.85 30.90
C TYR A 132 -42.21 -2.52 32.36
N LYS A 133 -43.05 -2.93 33.30
CA LYS A 133 -42.72 -2.89 34.74
C LYS A 133 -41.81 -4.07 35.07
N LEU A 134 -40.54 -3.78 35.34
CA LEU A 134 -39.59 -4.75 35.89
C LEU A 134 -40.11 -5.23 37.26
N ASN A 135 -40.52 -6.49 37.36
CA ASN A 135 -40.61 -7.17 38.64
C ASN A 135 -39.18 -7.47 39.09
N SER A 136 -38.84 -7.12 40.33
CA SER A 136 -37.48 -7.10 40.91
C SER A 136 -36.75 -8.46 40.94
N ALA A 137 -37.35 -9.54 40.45
CA ALA A 137 -36.76 -10.88 40.39
C ALA A 137 -36.03 -11.19 39.06
N ASP A 138 -36.18 -10.37 38.00
CA ASP A 138 -35.63 -10.64 36.66
C ASP A 138 -35.13 -9.34 35.97
N ALA A 139 -34.14 -8.68 36.55
CA ALA A 139 -33.60 -7.39 36.08
C ALA A 139 -33.10 -7.40 34.61
N ASP A 140 -32.74 -8.57 34.08
CA ASP A 140 -32.20 -8.72 32.72
C ASP A 140 -33.21 -9.21 31.68
N LYS A 141 -34.37 -9.78 32.07
CA LYS A 141 -35.34 -10.36 31.10
C LYS A 141 -36.31 -9.33 30.51
N GLY A 142 -36.31 -8.10 31.03
CA GLY A 142 -37.20 -7.02 30.60
C GLY A 142 -36.62 -6.02 29.61
N ARG A 143 -35.32 -6.08 29.35
CA ARG A 143 -34.61 -5.08 28.55
C ARG A 143 -34.68 -5.42 27.06
N GLN A 144 -35.08 -4.43 26.27
CA GLN A 144 -34.95 -4.50 24.82
C GLN A 144 -33.48 -4.33 24.45
N SER A 145 -33.05 -4.92 23.33
CA SER A 145 -31.67 -4.79 22.87
C SER A 145 -31.54 -4.79 21.36
N VAL A 146 -30.52 -4.09 20.88
CA VAL A 146 -30.02 -4.16 19.50
C VAL A 146 -28.55 -4.57 19.56
N VAL A 147 -28.17 -5.53 18.72
CA VAL A 147 -26.79 -6.02 18.62
C VAL A 147 -26.35 -5.90 17.17
N LEU A 148 -25.23 -5.21 16.95
CA LEU A 148 -24.59 -5.10 15.65
C LEU A 148 -23.23 -5.78 15.67
N HIS A 149 -22.94 -6.54 14.63
CA HIS A 149 -21.66 -7.19 14.40
C HIS A 149 -20.99 -6.56 13.19
N THR A 150 -19.68 -6.32 13.31
CA THR A 150 -18.88 -5.84 12.18
C THR A 150 -17.45 -6.36 12.30
N SER A 151 -16.73 -6.40 11.18
CA SER A 151 -15.30 -6.69 11.12
C SER A 151 -14.53 -5.40 10.91
N ILE A 152 -13.41 -5.24 11.61
CA ILE A 152 -12.47 -4.13 11.42
C ILE A 152 -11.15 -4.74 10.98
N ALA A 153 -10.64 -4.31 9.83
CA ALA A 153 -9.36 -4.75 9.30
C ALA A 153 -8.23 -3.85 9.82
N ARG A 154 -7.04 -4.43 10.01
CA ARG A 154 -5.79 -3.73 10.35
C ARG A 154 -5.16 -3.17 9.07
N VAL A 155 -5.60 -1.99 8.62
CA VAL A 155 -5.10 -1.32 7.41
C VAL A 155 -4.73 0.11 7.77
N ASP A 156 -3.54 0.59 7.40
CA ASP A 156 -3.23 1.99 7.68
C ASP A 156 -4.19 2.92 6.89
N PRO A 157 -4.88 3.87 7.53
CA PRO A 157 -5.75 4.82 6.83
C PRO A 157 -5.01 5.62 5.75
N LEU A 158 -3.69 5.86 5.91
CA LEU A 158 -2.83 6.46 4.89
C LEU A 158 -2.68 5.56 3.65
N GLU A 159 -2.75 4.24 3.84
CA GLU A 159 -2.62 3.25 2.78
C GLU A 159 -3.97 2.85 2.15
N THR A 160 -5.09 3.16 2.80
CA THR A 160 -6.44 2.81 2.33
C THR A 160 -6.76 3.44 0.95
N ALA A 161 -6.12 4.57 0.61
CA ALA A 161 -6.21 5.19 -0.72
C ALA A 161 -5.61 4.33 -1.85
N TYR A 162 -4.74 3.36 -1.54
CA TYR A 162 -4.17 2.44 -2.53
C TYR A 162 -5.14 1.30 -2.92
N LEU A 163 -6.12 0.97 -2.07
CA LEU A 163 -7.11 -0.09 -2.32
C LEU A 163 -8.23 0.32 -3.29
N GLY A 164 -8.35 1.63 -3.61
CA GLY A 164 -9.37 2.17 -4.52
C GLY A 164 -9.16 1.84 -6.00
N TYR A 165 -8.12 1.07 -6.35
CA TYR A 165 -7.89 0.54 -7.70
C TYR A 165 -8.00 -0.99 -7.72
N PRO A 166 -9.22 -1.57 -7.64
CA PRO A 166 -9.38 -2.97 -8.03
C PRO A 166 -9.11 -3.07 -9.53
N LEU A 167 -7.97 -3.64 -9.87
CA LEU A 167 -7.58 -3.93 -11.25
C LEU A 167 -8.47 -5.06 -11.79
N PRO A 168 -9.06 -4.90 -13.00
CA PRO A 168 -9.71 -6.00 -13.70
C PRO A 168 -8.76 -7.20 -13.84
N GLN A 169 -9.31 -8.42 -13.88
CA GLN A 169 -8.54 -9.62 -14.24
C GLN A 169 -7.73 -9.33 -15.52
N ASN A 170 -6.41 -9.56 -15.44
CA ASN A 170 -5.41 -9.35 -16.50
C ASN A 170 -4.88 -7.93 -16.72
N THR A 171 -5.06 -6.97 -15.80
CA THR A 171 -4.34 -5.70 -15.90
C THR A 171 -3.12 -5.68 -14.97
N ASN A 172 -1.94 -5.74 -15.59
CA ASN A 172 -0.68 -5.32 -14.98
C ASN A 172 -0.90 -3.87 -14.49
N LEU A 173 -0.42 -3.49 -13.29
CA LEU A 173 -0.33 -2.08 -12.88
C LEU A 173 0.07 -1.24 -14.10
N LYS A 174 -0.55 -0.07 -14.34
CA LYS A 174 -0.15 0.83 -15.43
C LYS A 174 1.32 1.24 -15.20
N ARG A 175 2.24 0.42 -15.71
CA ARG A 175 3.68 0.61 -15.52
C ARG A 175 4.08 1.87 -16.29
N PRO A 176 5.04 2.67 -15.81
CA PRO A 176 5.57 3.79 -16.58
C PRO A 176 5.91 3.33 -18.00
N LYS A 177 5.33 4.01 -19.01
CA LYS A 177 5.48 3.66 -20.44
C LYS A 177 5.01 2.24 -20.84
N ASN A 178 4.10 1.64 -20.07
CA ASN A 178 3.46 0.32 -20.32
C ASN A 178 4.45 -0.85 -20.54
N ARG A 179 5.51 -0.90 -19.72
CA ARG A 179 6.57 -1.92 -19.84
C ARG A 179 7.11 -2.34 -18.48
N ASN A 180 7.84 -3.45 -18.42
CA ASN A 180 8.44 -3.97 -17.20
C ASN A 180 9.38 -2.94 -16.54
N LEU A 181 9.36 -2.88 -15.20
CA LEU A 181 10.13 -1.91 -14.41
C LEU A 181 11.65 -2.10 -14.58
N ASN A 182 12.09 -3.35 -14.83
CA ASN A 182 13.50 -3.69 -15.00
C ASN A 182 14.10 -3.17 -16.32
N ILE A 183 13.27 -2.59 -17.20
CA ILE A 183 13.75 -2.00 -18.45
C ILE A 183 14.21 -0.57 -18.16
N PRO A 184 15.45 -0.19 -18.56
CA PRO A 184 15.94 1.17 -18.38
C PRO A 184 14.94 2.22 -18.85
N LEU A 185 14.75 3.25 -18.04
CA LEU A 185 13.72 4.25 -18.27
C LEU A 185 13.94 5.08 -19.56
N GLU A 186 15.20 5.16 -20.00
CA GLU A 186 15.65 5.76 -21.26
C GLU A 186 15.34 4.92 -22.50
N ALA A 187 14.97 3.64 -22.36
CA ALA A 187 14.68 2.79 -23.51
C ALA A 187 13.54 3.39 -24.37
N ILE A 188 13.66 3.24 -25.68
CA ILE A 188 12.72 3.72 -26.69
C ILE A 188 11.76 2.57 -27.03
N PRO A 189 10.43 2.78 -27.06
CA PRO A 189 9.51 1.74 -27.48
C PRO A 189 9.68 1.45 -28.97
N LEU A 190 9.78 0.16 -29.32
CA LEU A 190 9.84 -0.27 -30.72
C LEU A 190 8.45 -0.68 -31.21
N ASN A 191 7.76 -1.50 -30.43
CA ASN A 191 6.41 -1.95 -30.71
C ASN A 191 5.66 -2.18 -29.38
N THR A 192 4.50 -2.82 -29.43
CA THR A 192 3.69 -3.09 -28.22
C THR A 192 4.38 -4.04 -27.23
N GLN A 193 5.26 -4.92 -27.70
CA GLN A 193 5.90 -5.97 -26.90
C GLN A 193 7.38 -5.74 -26.64
N GLU A 194 8.04 -4.85 -27.38
CA GLU A 194 9.49 -4.68 -27.32
C GLU A 194 9.90 -3.21 -27.16
N SER A 195 10.92 -2.99 -26.33
CA SER A 195 11.58 -1.70 -26.13
C SER A 195 13.08 -1.88 -26.34
N ALA A 196 13.78 -0.83 -26.75
CA ALA A 196 15.19 -0.94 -27.02
C ALA A 196 16.02 0.18 -26.40
N TYR A 197 17.21 -0.18 -25.93
CA TYR A 197 18.13 0.70 -25.22
C TYR A 197 19.48 0.75 -25.94
N VAL A 198 19.98 1.95 -26.19
CA VAL A 198 21.28 2.15 -26.83
C VAL A 198 22.38 2.03 -25.78
N LEU A 199 23.18 0.96 -25.87
CA LEU A 199 24.22 0.65 -24.90
C LEU A 199 25.52 1.39 -25.23
N SER A 200 26.00 1.34 -26.48
CA SER A 200 27.20 2.06 -26.92
C SER A 200 27.17 2.28 -28.43
N GLY A 201 27.38 3.51 -28.89
CA GLY A 201 27.37 3.84 -30.32
C GLY A 201 26.08 3.37 -31.02
N SER A 202 26.21 2.44 -31.96
CA SER A 202 25.11 1.82 -32.71
C SER A 202 24.69 0.43 -32.20
N LEU A 203 25.23 0.00 -31.04
CA LEU A 203 24.84 -1.24 -30.38
C LEU A 203 23.61 -0.99 -29.51
N GLN A 204 22.50 -1.62 -29.89
CA GLN A 204 21.24 -1.51 -29.21
C GLN A 204 20.77 -2.87 -28.69
N ILE A 205 20.21 -2.86 -27.51
CA ILE A 205 19.72 -4.04 -26.82
C ILE A 205 18.20 -3.97 -26.75
N VAL A 206 17.53 -5.05 -27.13
CA VAL A 206 16.07 -5.14 -27.18
C VAL A 206 15.56 -5.97 -26.00
N PHE A 207 14.52 -5.44 -25.36
CA PHE A 207 13.87 -5.95 -24.18
C PHE A 207 12.46 -6.39 -24.50
N SER A 208 12.00 -7.45 -23.84
CA SER A 208 10.57 -7.75 -23.77
C SER A 208 9.88 -6.85 -22.75
N ASN A 209 8.87 -6.09 -23.18
CA ASN A 209 8.04 -5.23 -22.31
C ASN A 209 7.31 -6.02 -21.22
N THR A 210 7.07 -7.31 -21.42
CA THR A 210 6.39 -8.18 -20.45
C THR A 210 7.34 -8.63 -19.35
N SER A 211 8.46 -9.26 -19.72
CA SER A 211 9.39 -9.89 -18.77
C SER A 211 10.52 -8.98 -18.30
N GLY A 212 10.85 -7.93 -19.03
CA GLY A 212 12.01 -7.07 -18.76
C GLY A 212 13.36 -7.71 -19.06
N LEU A 213 13.36 -8.88 -19.71
CA LEU A 213 14.55 -9.61 -20.10
C LEU A 213 15.08 -9.12 -21.45
N VAL A 214 16.39 -9.28 -21.65
CA VAL A 214 17.03 -9.01 -22.92
C VAL A 214 16.82 -10.19 -23.86
N ILE A 215 16.32 -9.91 -25.05
CA ILE A 215 15.94 -10.93 -26.04
C ILE A 215 16.74 -10.84 -27.33
N LYS A 216 17.15 -9.63 -27.76
CA LYS A 216 17.88 -9.42 -29.02
C LYS A 216 18.91 -8.32 -28.88
N LYS A 217 19.93 -8.36 -29.74
CA LYS A 217 20.86 -7.26 -29.98
C LYS A 217 20.77 -6.81 -31.44
N CYS A 218 20.80 -5.52 -31.68
CA CYS A 218 20.86 -4.92 -33.00
C CYS A 218 22.17 -4.15 -33.12
N SER A 219 22.90 -4.36 -34.21
CA SER A 219 24.16 -3.67 -34.51
C SER A 219 23.96 -2.72 -35.70
N ASN A 220 24.72 -1.62 -35.74
CA ASN A 220 24.76 -0.68 -36.87
C ASN A 220 23.42 0.01 -37.17
N LEU A 221 22.52 0.09 -36.19
CA LEU A 221 21.24 0.78 -36.33
C LEU A 221 20.76 1.27 -34.97
N ASN A 222 20.28 2.51 -34.94
CA ASN A 222 19.42 3.00 -33.86
C ASN A 222 17.97 2.65 -34.24
N ALA A 223 17.54 1.45 -33.85
CA ALA A 223 16.19 0.98 -34.03
C ALA A 223 15.19 1.86 -33.25
N THR A 224 14.15 2.23 -33.95
CA THR A 224 12.97 2.98 -33.57
C THR A 224 11.75 2.18 -34.05
N GLY A 225 10.54 2.52 -33.61
CA GLY A 225 9.36 1.80 -34.07
C GLY A 225 9.18 1.77 -35.60
N SER A 226 9.72 2.76 -36.31
CA SER A 226 9.57 2.87 -37.77
C SER A 226 10.55 2.01 -38.58
N ASN A 227 11.76 1.75 -38.07
CA ASN A 227 12.82 1.02 -38.80
C ASN A 227 13.15 -0.35 -38.19
N TYR A 228 12.51 -0.72 -37.08
CA TYR A 228 12.77 -1.99 -36.42
C TYR A 228 12.32 -3.20 -37.23
N ALA A 229 11.25 -3.07 -38.03
CA ALA A 229 10.77 -4.16 -38.88
C ALA A 229 11.79 -4.60 -39.95
N THR A 230 12.71 -3.72 -40.34
CA THR A 230 13.79 -3.98 -41.31
C THR A 230 15.17 -4.10 -40.66
N ALA A 231 15.23 -4.06 -39.32
CA ALA A 231 16.48 -4.14 -38.59
C ALA A 231 17.01 -5.58 -38.54
N THR A 232 18.31 -5.75 -38.77
CA THR A 232 19.02 -7.03 -38.59
C THR A 232 19.42 -7.19 -37.13
N CYS A 233 18.53 -7.74 -36.32
CA CYS A 233 18.79 -8.06 -34.92
C CYS A 233 19.02 -9.56 -34.74
N THR A 234 19.99 -9.92 -33.89
CA THR A 234 20.32 -11.31 -33.56
C THR A 234 19.83 -11.64 -32.16
N ASP A 235 19.49 -12.89 -31.92
CA ASP A 235 19.07 -13.34 -30.60
C ASP A 235 20.20 -13.14 -29.59
N PHE A 236 19.84 -12.53 -28.47
CA PHE A 236 20.77 -12.19 -27.42
C PHE A 236 20.03 -12.30 -26.10
N LEU A 237 20.20 -13.44 -25.45
CA LEU A 237 19.48 -13.78 -24.24
C LEU A 237 20.30 -13.34 -23.03
N GLY A 238 19.72 -12.50 -22.19
CA GLY A 238 20.48 -11.93 -21.07
C GLY A 238 19.66 -11.22 -20.02
N TYR A 239 20.36 -10.87 -18.96
CA TYR A 239 19.87 -10.12 -17.82
C TYR A 239 20.52 -8.74 -17.77
N VAL A 240 19.85 -7.79 -17.14
CA VAL A 240 20.45 -6.47 -16.85
C VAL A 240 21.00 -6.46 -15.44
N LEU A 241 22.16 -5.83 -15.29
CA LEU A 241 22.73 -5.42 -14.03
C LEU A 241 22.93 -3.90 -14.08
N ALA A 242 22.12 -3.14 -13.35
CA ALA A 242 22.17 -1.69 -13.36
C ALA A 242 22.17 -1.11 -11.94
N GLY A 243 22.65 0.12 -11.83
CA GLY A 243 22.66 0.85 -10.58
C GLY A 243 23.31 2.23 -10.69
N TYR A 244 23.18 2.98 -9.61
CA TYR A 244 23.75 4.31 -9.44
C TYR A 244 24.96 4.27 -8.52
N ILE A 245 25.92 5.15 -8.79
CA ILE A 245 27.10 5.35 -7.97
C ILE A 245 27.12 6.82 -7.56
N SER A 246 27.22 7.07 -6.26
CA SER A 246 27.29 8.41 -5.69
C SER A 246 28.47 8.58 -4.75
N GLY A 247 28.75 9.82 -4.35
CA GLY A 247 29.80 10.16 -3.39
C GLY A 247 31.06 10.75 -4.05
N THR A 248 32.19 10.68 -3.34
CA THR A 248 33.45 11.32 -3.75
C THR A 248 34.61 10.31 -3.73
N PRO A 249 35.39 10.21 -4.83
CA PRO A 249 35.37 11.02 -6.03
C PRO A 249 34.47 10.39 -7.11
N THR A 250 33.93 11.19 -8.02
CA THR A 250 33.12 10.69 -9.16
C THR A 250 33.97 10.10 -10.30
N VAL A 251 35.25 9.78 -10.04
CA VAL A 251 36.28 9.43 -11.04
C VAL A 251 36.25 7.93 -11.41
N VAL A 252 35.23 7.19 -10.98
CA VAL A 252 35.03 5.80 -11.42
C VAL A 252 34.93 5.77 -12.95
N SER A 253 35.64 4.83 -13.57
CA SER A 253 35.75 4.74 -15.04
C SER A 253 34.99 3.55 -15.65
N GLY A 254 34.44 2.66 -14.82
CA GLY A 254 33.64 1.54 -15.29
C GLY A 254 33.37 0.47 -14.24
N VAL A 255 32.79 -0.64 -14.72
CA VAL A 255 32.40 -1.79 -13.92
C VAL A 255 33.16 -3.03 -14.41
N ASN A 256 33.71 -3.81 -13.49
CA ASN A 256 34.40 -5.06 -13.75
C ASN A 256 33.46 -6.23 -13.43
N LEU A 257 33.24 -7.08 -14.44
CA LEU A 257 32.38 -8.26 -14.37
C LEU A 257 33.15 -9.58 -14.46
N ASN A 258 34.48 -9.57 -14.45
CA ASN A 258 35.31 -10.78 -14.60
C ASN A 258 35.16 -11.74 -13.42
N GLY A 259 34.63 -11.26 -12.28
CA GLY A 259 34.27 -12.10 -11.14
C GLY A 259 32.95 -12.84 -11.31
N LEU A 260 32.24 -12.66 -12.43
CA LEU A 260 31.01 -13.39 -12.74
C LEU A 260 31.31 -14.70 -13.47
N THR A 261 30.49 -15.71 -13.17
CA THR A 261 30.52 -17.07 -13.72
C THR A 261 29.14 -17.43 -14.23
N GLY A 262 29.06 -18.37 -15.17
CA GLY A 262 27.78 -18.73 -15.84
C GLY A 262 27.35 -17.75 -16.94
N ILE A 263 28.24 -16.83 -17.32
CA ILE A 263 28.01 -15.83 -18.38
C ILE A 263 28.72 -16.24 -19.67
N THR A 264 28.12 -15.97 -20.82
CA THR A 264 28.74 -16.20 -22.14
C THR A 264 29.33 -14.93 -22.75
N GLY A 265 28.98 -13.78 -22.19
CA GLY A 265 29.45 -12.47 -22.63
C GLY A 265 28.87 -11.38 -21.73
N SER A 266 29.44 -10.18 -21.81
CA SER A 266 28.90 -9.01 -21.11
C SER A 266 29.27 -7.73 -21.83
N ALA A 267 28.41 -6.72 -21.75
CA ALA A 267 28.76 -5.35 -22.16
C ALA A 267 28.11 -4.34 -21.23
N CYS A 268 28.81 -3.22 -21.00
CA CYS A 268 28.39 -2.20 -20.06
C CYS A 268 28.39 -0.83 -20.72
N LYS A 269 27.40 -0.02 -20.37
CA LYS A 269 27.45 1.43 -20.53
C LYS A 269 27.70 2.03 -19.16
N PHE A 270 28.63 2.98 -19.11
CA PHE A 270 28.98 3.72 -17.91
C PHE A 270 29.06 5.20 -18.26
N GLY A 271 28.43 6.05 -17.46
CA GLY A 271 28.43 7.49 -17.70
C GLY A 271 27.84 8.29 -16.54
N ASP A 272 27.68 9.58 -16.75
CA ASP A 272 26.93 10.44 -15.84
C ASP A 272 25.46 10.00 -15.78
N ALA A 273 24.87 10.03 -14.59
CA ALA A 273 23.43 9.89 -14.46
C ALA A 273 22.78 11.15 -15.06
N GLU A 274 21.73 11.01 -15.85
CA GLU A 274 21.03 12.14 -16.47
C GLU A 274 19.65 12.34 -15.86
N ASP A 275 19.23 13.60 -15.70
CA ASP A 275 17.84 13.91 -15.39
C ASP A 275 16.96 13.53 -16.59
N ILE A 276 15.90 12.79 -16.33
CA ILE A 276 15.06 12.25 -17.38
C ILE A 276 14.37 13.32 -18.23
N ASN A 277 14.01 14.45 -17.62
CA ASN A 277 13.23 15.50 -18.24
C ASN A 277 14.14 16.44 -19.03
N THR A 278 15.30 16.81 -18.46
CA THR A 278 16.20 17.81 -19.06
C THR A 278 17.37 17.20 -19.84
N LYS A 279 17.66 15.91 -19.66
CA LYS A 279 18.85 15.22 -20.20
C LYS A 279 20.18 15.83 -19.75
N THR A 280 20.17 16.55 -18.63
CA THR A 280 21.38 17.13 -18.06
C THR A 280 22.01 16.17 -17.07
N PRO A 281 23.34 16.03 -17.04
CA PRO A 281 24.04 15.27 -16.02
C PRO A 281 23.69 15.72 -14.61
N ILE A 282 23.41 14.76 -13.73
CA ILE A 282 23.18 14.98 -12.30
C ILE A 282 24.55 14.97 -11.61
N ALA A 283 24.96 16.14 -11.12
CA ALA A 283 26.24 16.30 -10.45
C ALA A 283 26.40 15.33 -9.27
N GLY A 284 27.53 14.62 -9.21
CA GLY A 284 27.82 13.69 -8.12
C GLY A 284 27.29 12.27 -8.31
N TYR A 285 26.56 11.99 -9.40
CA TYR A 285 25.97 10.68 -9.68
C TYR A 285 26.43 10.12 -11.02
N LYS A 286 26.88 8.87 -11.00
CA LYS A 286 27.13 8.07 -12.20
C LYS A 286 26.07 6.98 -12.30
N TYR A 287 25.74 6.59 -13.52
CA TYR A 287 24.85 5.48 -13.79
C TYR A 287 25.59 4.44 -14.65
N TYR A 288 25.37 3.18 -14.32
CA TYR A 288 25.88 2.09 -15.13
C TYR A 288 24.75 1.11 -15.43
N VAL A 289 24.83 0.53 -16.62
CA VAL A 289 23.95 -0.53 -17.07
C VAL A 289 24.78 -1.54 -17.83
N CYS A 290 24.83 -2.75 -17.30
CA CYS A 290 25.51 -3.88 -17.87
C CYS A 290 24.50 -4.91 -18.33
N VAL A 291 24.73 -5.49 -19.50
CA VAL A 291 24.00 -6.63 -19.98
C VAL A 291 24.86 -7.86 -19.81
N ILE A 292 24.29 -8.85 -19.14
CA ILE A 292 24.89 -10.14 -18.84
C ILE A 292 24.29 -11.17 -19.78
N GLN A 293 25.08 -11.66 -20.73
CA GLN A 293 24.64 -12.68 -21.67
C GLN A 293 24.74 -14.06 -21.00
N VAL A 294 23.70 -14.87 -21.20
CA VAL A 294 23.64 -16.25 -20.73
C VAL A 294 23.36 -17.19 -21.90
N ALA A 295 23.67 -18.48 -21.73
CA ALA A 295 23.47 -19.46 -22.79
C ALA A 295 21.97 -19.69 -23.11
N ALA A 296 21.10 -19.61 -22.10
CA ALA A 296 19.65 -19.72 -22.25
C ALA A 296 18.93 -18.93 -21.15
N LEU A 297 17.73 -18.44 -21.42
CA LEU A 297 16.89 -17.80 -20.39
C LEU A 297 16.57 -18.81 -19.28
N GLY A 298 16.79 -18.40 -18.04
CA GLY A 298 16.66 -19.26 -16.85
C GLY A 298 17.99 -19.80 -16.35
N ASN A 299 19.07 -19.74 -17.15
CA ASN A 299 20.40 -20.12 -16.68
C ASN A 299 20.93 -19.08 -15.69
N PRO A 300 21.28 -19.48 -14.46
CA PRO A 300 21.74 -18.52 -13.47
C PRO A 300 23.19 -18.10 -13.71
N TYR A 301 23.52 -16.85 -13.37
CA TYR A 301 24.89 -16.40 -13.17
C TYR A 301 25.20 -16.20 -11.68
N ALA A 302 26.48 -16.23 -11.32
CA ALA A 302 26.94 -16.05 -9.94
C ALA A 302 28.28 -15.33 -9.88
N GLY A 303 28.62 -14.74 -8.74
CA GLY A 303 29.94 -14.15 -8.49
C GLY A 303 29.90 -12.70 -8.03
N THR A 304 30.99 -11.97 -8.24
CA THR A 304 31.14 -10.60 -7.73
C THR A 304 31.32 -9.59 -8.86
N VAL A 305 30.71 -8.42 -8.67
CA VAL A 305 30.88 -7.24 -9.50
C VAL A 305 31.78 -6.28 -8.73
N LYS A 306 32.65 -5.54 -9.42
CA LYS A 306 33.55 -4.56 -8.79
C LYS A 306 33.56 -3.26 -9.58
N LEU A 307 33.79 -2.13 -8.92
CA LEU A 307 34.01 -0.84 -9.58
C LEU A 307 35.48 -0.67 -9.95
N GLY A 308 35.73 -0.07 -11.13
CA GLY A 308 37.06 0.21 -11.68
C GLY A 308 37.37 1.71 -11.78
N GLY A 309 38.66 2.05 -11.96
CA GLY A 309 39.10 3.44 -12.15
C GLY A 309 39.17 4.31 -10.91
N ILE A 310 39.10 3.74 -9.70
CA ILE A 310 39.21 4.50 -8.46
C ILE A 310 40.69 4.91 -8.29
N PRO A 311 41.01 6.21 -8.26
CA PRO A 311 42.40 6.68 -8.19
C PRO A 311 43.02 6.35 -6.83
N THR A 312 44.26 5.87 -6.85
CA THR A 312 45.04 5.53 -5.65
C THR A 312 46.29 6.40 -5.61
N SER A 313 46.17 7.62 -5.08
CA SER A 313 47.33 8.49 -4.85
C SER A 313 47.67 8.52 -3.36
N THR A 314 48.94 8.80 -3.05
CA THR A 314 49.43 8.96 -1.67
C THR A 314 48.55 9.97 -0.92
N GLY A 315 47.89 9.52 0.15
CA GLY A 315 46.98 10.34 0.98
C GLY A 315 45.48 10.16 0.70
N ASN A 316 45.08 9.46 -0.35
CA ASN A 316 43.68 9.15 -0.62
C ASN A 316 43.28 7.79 -0.03
N THR A 317 42.24 7.79 0.79
CA THR A 317 41.70 6.62 1.50
C THR A 317 40.32 6.27 0.99
N TYR A 318 40.19 5.98 -0.29
CA TYR A 318 38.89 5.67 -0.87
C TYR A 318 38.39 4.28 -0.45
N LYS A 319 37.07 4.17 -0.26
CA LYS A 319 36.35 2.91 -0.07
C LYS A 319 35.07 2.93 -0.88
N VAL A 320 34.68 1.75 -1.36
CA VAL A 320 33.40 1.54 -2.02
C VAL A 320 32.49 0.81 -1.06
N CYS A 321 31.35 1.42 -0.79
CA CYS A 321 30.28 0.88 0.02
C CYS A 321 29.11 0.54 -0.89
N ARG A 322 28.51 -0.63 -0.72
CA ARG A 322 27.28 -1.01 -1.44
C ARG A 322 26.08 -0.68 -0.59
N PHE A 323 25.01 -0.21 -1.21
CA PHE A 323 23.72 -0.11 -0.52
C PHE A 323 23.15 -1.51 -0.35
N GLN A 324 22.82 -1.88 0.89
CA GLN A 324 22.26 -3.18 1.19
C GLN A 324 20.98 -3.00 2.00
N TYR A 325 19.83 -3.22 1.37
CA TYR A 325 18.52 -3.07 1.99
C TYR A 325 18.29 -4.11 3.09
N ALA A 326 17.34 -3.89 3.99
CA ALA A 326 16.96 -4.87 5.01
C ALA A 326 16.40 -6.15 4.38
N SER A 327 16.55 -7.29 5.07
CA SER A 327 15.95 -8.56 4.63
C SER A 327 14.43 -8.52 4.75
N SER A 328 13.71 -9.10 3.79
CA SER A 328 12.27 -9.30 3.84
C SER A 328 11.90 -10.58 3.10
N ASP A 329 10.67 -11.06 3.29
CA ASP A 329 10.16 -12.25 2.61
C ASP A 329 9.91 -12.04 1.10
N PHE A 330 9.95 -10.79 0.64
CA PHE A 330 9.63 -10.40 -0.73
C PHE A 330 10.84 -10.06 -1.59
N VAL A 331 12.03 -9.94 -1.00
CA VAL A 331 13.25 -9.50 -1.70
C VAL A 331 14.39 -10.42 -1.35
N ASP A 332 14.99 -11.02 -2.37
CA ASP A 332 16.09 -11.96 -2.16
C ASP A 332 17.43 -11.25 -1.89
N SER A 333 18.44 -12.04 -1.52
CA SER A 333 19.78 -11.53 -1.23
C SER A 333 20.42 -10.83 -2.43
N ASN A 334 20.16 -11.28 -3.66
CA ASN A 334 20.74 -10.70 -4.87
C ASN A 334 20.12 -9.33 -5.17
N GLU A 335 18.80 -9.20 -5.07
CA GLU A 335 18.08 -7.92 -5.21
C GLU A 335 18.53 -6.90 -4.17
N ARG A 336 18.87 -7.36 -2.97
CA ARG A 336 19.42 -6.52 -1.90
C ARG A 336 20.89 -6.13 -2.07
N ASN A 337 21.53 -6.48 -3.19
CA ASN A 337 22.96 -6.28 -3.44
C ASN A 337 23.88 -7.01 -2.42
N VAL A 338 23.47 -8.19 -1.95
CA VAL A 338 24.35 -9.08 -1.18
C VAL A 338 25.22 -9.85 -2.15
N GLN A 339 26.51 -9.50 -2.21
CA GLN A 339 27.53 -10.20 -3.01
C GLN A 339 28.47 -11.03 -2.12
N PRO A 340 28.99 -12.17 -2.61
CA PRO A 340 28.84 -12.69 -3.98
C PRO A 340 27.41 -13.10 -4.32
N TYR A 341 26.96 -12.74 -5.53
CA TYR A 341 25.67 -13.14 -6.03
C TYR A 341 25.62 -14.66 -6.23
N ALA A 342 24.48 -15.26 -5.94
CA ALA A 342 24.28 -16.71 -6.04
C ALA A 342 23.02 -17.01 -6.84
N GLY A 343 23.15 -17.80 -7.91
CA GLY A 343 22.02 -18.36 -8.63
C GLY A 343 21.12 -17.32 -9.33
N VAL A 344 21.66 -16.22 -9.85
CA VAL A 344 20.86 -15.12 -10.38
C VAL A 344 20.32 -15.44 -11.77
N ALA A 345 19.01 -15.66 -11.87
CA ALA A 345 18.30 -15.90 -13.13
C ALA A 345 17.32 -14.76 -13.49
N LYS A 346 17.63 -13.52 -13.07
CA LYS A 346 16.82 -12.32 -13.30
C LYS A 346 17.66 -11.05 -13.46
N SER A 347 17.05 -9.99 -13.98
CA SER A 347 17.65 -8.66 -14.02
C SER A 347 17.68 -8.04 -12.63
N LEU A 348 18.78 -7.35 -12.31
CA LEU A 348 19.05 -6.65 -11.06
C LEU A 348 19.29 -5.17 -11.37
N ASP A 349 18.35 -4.29 -11.00
CA ASP A 349 18.34 -2.87 -11.39
C ASP A 349 18.67 -1.89 -10.23
N ASN A 350 18.81 -2.40 -9.01
CA ASN A 350 19.07 -1.61 -7.80
C ASN A 350 20.45 -1.89 -7.17
N GLN A 351 21.47 -2.10 -8.00
CA GLN A 351 22.82 -2.42 -7.54
C GLN A 351 23.63 -1.14 -7.29
N ASN A 352 23.23 -0.41 -6.25
CA ASN A 352 23.76 0.94 -5.99
C ASN A 352 25.04 0.91 -5.11
N TYR A 353 25.94 1.86 -5.35
CA TYR A 353 27.17 2.05 -4.56
C TYR A 353 27.37 3.50 -4.11
N TYR A 354 28.07 3.66 -3.00
CA TYR A 354 28.52 4.92 -2.44
C TYR A 354 30.04 4.90 -2.27
N ILE A 355 30.71 5.96 -2.69
CA ILE A 355 32.17 6.09 -2.57
C ILE A 355 32.49 7.23 -1.63
N GLU A 356 33.42 6.97 -0.72
CA GLU A 356 33.85 7.94 0.27
C GLU A 356 35.38 7.95 0.36
N ASN A 357 35.96 9.13 0.55
CA ASN A 357 37.34 9.27 1.01
C ASN A 357 37.35 9.30 2.54
N SER A 358 37.71 8.19 3.17
CA SER A 358 37.73 8.10 4.64
C SER A 358 38.77 7.11 5.14
N PRO A 359 39.55 7.47 6.17
CA PRO A 359 40.50 6.54 6.78
C PRO A 359 39.79 5.41 7.55
N SER A 360 38.51 5.58 7.89
CA SER A 360 37.71 4.57 8.60
C SER A 360 37.45 3.33 7.76
N GLY A 361 37.46 2.15 8.38
CA GLY A 361 37.18 0.87 7.71
C GLY A 361 35.70 0.49 7.60
N SER A 362 34.84 1.23 8.28
CA SER A 362 33.40 1.02 8.28
C SER A 362 32.71 1.90 7.24
N CYS A 363 31.70 1.36 6.56
CA CYS A 363 30.88 2.13 5.64
C CYS A 363 29.82 2.95 6.39
N PRO A 364 29.51 4.19 5.95
CA PRO A 364 28.56 5.06 6.64
C PRO A 364 27.12 4.57 6.42
N THR A 365 26.24 4.90 7.36
CA THR A 365 24.80 4.85 7.07
C THR A 365 24.41 6.14 6.38
N ILE A 366 23.87 6.04 5.17
CA ILE A 366 23.48 7.22 4.40
C ILE A 366 22.09 7.65 4.84
N THR A 367 22.00 8.83 5.44
CA THR A 367 20.74 9.50 5.77
C THR A 367 20.49 10.58 4.74
N SER A 368 19.32 10.59 4.10
CA SER A 368 18.94 11.67 3.20
C SER A 368 18.69 12.97 4.00
N ALA A 369 19.67 13.87 4.01
CA ALA A 369 19.42 15.26 4.37
C ALA A 369 18.68 15.92 3.18
N GLY A 370 17.37 16.13 3.30
CA GLY A 370 16.56 16.78 2.26
C GLY A 370 15.63 15.86 1.46
N ALA A 371 15.18 14.74 2.03
CA ALA A 371 14.06 14.01 1.45
C ALA A 371 12.82 14.92 1.30
N PRO A 372 11.98 14.74 0.25
CA PRO A 372 10.74 15.49 0.09
C PRO A 372 9.94 15.47 1.40
N SER A 373 9.38 16.63 1.79
CA SER A 373 8.62 16.79 3.03
C SER A 373 7.59 15.65 3.17
N GLY A 374 7.76 14.81 4.21
CA GLY A 374 6.97 13.58 4.42
C GLY A 374 7.83 12.32 4.54
N PHE A 375 9.08 12.33 4.06
CA PHE A 375 10.04 11.23 4.20
C PHE A 375 11.17 11.58 5.20
N THR A 376 10.83 11.91 6.43
CA THR A 376 11.83 12.05 7.49
C THR A 376 12.33 10.67 7.93
N GLY A 377 13.62 10.37 7.73
CA GLY A 377 14.30 9.29 8.46
C GLY A 377 14.62 8.00 7.70
N ALA A 378 14.58 7.97 6.36
CA ALA A 378 15.08 6.81 5.62
C ALA A 378 16.63 6.76 5.66
N SER A 379 17.17 6.10 6.69
CA SER A 379 18.59 5.76 6.76
C SER A 379 18.83 4.43 6.05
N VAL A 380 19.66 4.41 5.01
CA VAL A 380 20.04 3.16 4.34
C VAL A 380 21.43 2.76 4.78
N ALA A 381 21.53 1.59 5.40
CA ALA A 381 22.81 1.02 5.78
C ALA A 381 23.61 0.67 4.51
N THR A 382 24.90 1.00 4.51
CA THR A 382 25.82 0.56 3.47
C THR A 382 26.83 -0.42 4.06
N GLN A 383 27.28 -1.36 3.24
CA GLN A 383 28.23 -2.40 3.62
C GLN A 383 29.51 -2.25 2.81
N LEU A 384 30.66 -2.58 3.41
CA LEU A 384 31.94 -2.50 2.71
C LEU A 384 31.94 -3.46 1.52
N HIS A 385 32.21 -2.92 0.34
CA HIS A 385 32.26 -3.66 -0.91
C HIS A 385 33.68 -3.79 -1.45
N GLN A 386 34.42 -2.68 -1.54
CA GLN A 386 35.84 -2.68 -1.92
C GLN A 386 36.61 -1.73 -1.00
N ASP A 387 37.73 -2.20 -0.47
CA ASP A 387 38.66 -1.39 0.30
C ASP A 387 39.81 -0.93 -0.60
N CYS A 388 39.83 0.36 -0.96
CA CYS A 388 40.86 0.93 -1.82
C CYS A 388 41.92 1.71 -1.03
N ARG A 389 41.89 1.70 0.31
CA ARG A 389 42.72 2.57 1.17
C ARG A 389 44.21 2.22 1.18
N ALA A 390 44.54 0.94 0.97
CA ALA A 390 45.91 0.44 1.02
C ALA A 390 46.51 0.15 -0.36
N SER A 391 45.80 0.45 -1.44
CA SER A 391 46.28 0.07 -2.76
C SER A 391 47.36 1.02 -3.26
N GLN A 392 48.50 0.46 -3.65
CA GLN A 392 49.67 1.18 -4.13
C GLN A 392 50.05 0.87 -5.58
N SER A 393 49.24 0.15 -6.35
CA SER A 393 49.67 -0.29 -7.69
C SER A 393 48.67 -0.09 -8.83
N PRO A 394 49.09 0.47 -9.98
CA PRO A 394 48.38 0.41 -11.26
C PRO A 394 48.60 -0.92 -12.03
N THR A 395 49.10 -2.00 -11.42
CA THR A 395 49.51 -3.22 -12.14
C THR A 395 48.49 -4.37 -12.16
N THR A 396 47.94 -4.59 -13.36
CA THR A 396 47.38 -5.77 -14.07
C THR A 396 47.17 -7.18 -13.46
N THR A 397 47.38 -7.47 -12.17
CA THR A 397 47.17 -8.84 -11.65
C THR A 397 45.92 -9.00 -10.78
N ALA A 398 45.24 -10.13 -11.02
CA ALA A 398 43.82 -10.39 -10.80
C ALA A 398 43.33 -10.51 -9.34
N THR A 399 44.02 -9.93 -8.36
CA THR A 399 43.70 -10.07 -6.94
C THR A 399 43.45 -8.72 -6.28
N GLY A 400 42.22 -8.23 -6.39
CA GLY A 400 41.56 -7.61 -5.23
C GLY A 400 41.94 -6.20 -4.77
N THR A 401 42.78 -5.43 -5.46
CA THR A 401 43.11 -4.05 -5.04
C THR A 401 42.80 -3.04 -6.15
N CYS A 402 42.06 -1.98 -5.80
CA CYS A 402 41.75 -0.86 -6.71
C CYS A 402 43.05 -0.25 -7.26
N PRO A 403 43.20 0.11 -8.54
CA PRO A 403 42.18 0.13 -9.58
C PRO A 403 42.00 -1.26 -10.22
N ALA A 404 40.75 -1.67 -10.41
CA ALA A 404 40.46 -2.82 -11.26
C ALA A 404 40.81 -2.44 -12.71
N THR A 405 41.97 -2.88 -13.21
CA THR A 405 42.50 -2.49 -14.53
C THR A 405 41.77 -3.15 -15.71
N ALA A 406 40.98 -4.18 -15.47
CA ALA A 406 40.11 -4.82 -16.45
C ALA A 406 38.65 -4.43 -16.17
N TYR A 407 38.28 -3.18 -16.43
CA TYR A 407 36.88 -2.78 -16.40
C TYR A 407 36.30 -2.90 -17.80
N ASN A 408 35.05 -3.36 -17.89
CA ASN A 408 34.31 -3.31 -19.14
C ASN A 408 33.97 -1.84 -19.37
N ALA A 409 34.84 -1.15 -20.11
CA ALA A 409 34.50 0.12 -20.74
C ALA A 409 33.36 -0.14 -21.75
N ALA A 410 32.78 0.92 -22.33
CA ALA A 410 31.72 0.83 -23.33
C ALA A 410 32.20 0.18 -24.64
N THR A 411 32.57 -1.09 -24.60
CA THR A 411 33.05 -1.88 -25.74
C THR A 411 31.95 -2.76 -26.27
N SER A 412 31.96 -2.92 -27.60
CA SER A 412 31.07 -3.78 -28.37
C SER A 412 31.06 -5.21 -27.83
N LEU A 413 29.86 -5.78 -27.67
CA LEU A 413 29.68 -7.23 -27.59
C LEU A 413 30.25 -7.87 -28.87
N PRO A 414 30.94 -9.00 -28.79
CA PRO A 414 31.34 -9.76 -29.98
C PRO A 414 30.14 -10.19 -30.83
#